data_AF-A0AAE0XLW0-F1
#
_entry.id   AF-A0AAE0XLW0-F1
#
_cell.length_a   1.000
_cell.length_b   1.000
_cell.length_c   1.000
_cell.angle_alpha   90.00
_cell.angle_beta   90.00
_cell.angle_gamma   90.00
#
_symmetry.space_group_name_H-M   'P 1'
#
loop_
_entity.id
_entity.type
_entity.pdbx_description
1 polymer ?
#
loop_
_entity_poly.entity_id
_entity_poly.type
_entity_poly.pdbx_seq_one_letter_code
_entity_poly.pdbx_strand_id
1 'polypeptide(L)'
;MDQQIPAQAPAASRSRDEPPAWFARVVAHVTQLTAEGREAELGPWDYDEDLSDLADSDSSDSDSDDSASQANSDEEMSDGGNPSPTSASGSDSDSDSESVKSYTGANAELYYTLKSAREDRKRTLLREEEAKQAFYDHSVAREEEVQAACRAAVDSQAPTPEQFAGTGLAGRTYDIYCSDYTYLDPTWSEAESTRQHIEFYTRDAWDDDASLSEAQKREVHGHIFLSAEIDCAFGPVPLPIPARSAVGGGIAPVAVPSSRGGGAPTEKGVDYRFLFVSDEYLCVEVDRASALTSEGLAWVGESAPRSFVFVGIRRVAEGGEAAEGEH
;
A
#
# COMPACT_ATOMS: atom_id res chain seq x y z
N MET A 1 -56.62 12.39 9.13
CA MET A 1 -55.85 11.22 9.61
C MET A 1 -54.49 11.78 9.99
N ASP A 2 -54.39 12.29 11.21
CA ASP A 2 -53.16 12.84 11.77
C ASP A 2 -52.27 11.69 12.21
N GLN A 3 -51.09 11.58 11.60
CA GLN A 3 -50.08 10.60 12.01
C GLN A 3 -49.28 11.18 13.19
N GLN A 4 -49.45 10.58 14.36
CA GLN A 4 -48.61 10.83 15.54
C GLN A 4 -47.19 10.30 15.27
N ILE A 5 -46.22 11.21 15.23
CA ILE A 5 -44.80 10.90 15.28
C ILE A 5 -44.49 10.38 16.69
N PRO A 6 -43.92 9.17 16.86
CA PRO A 6 -43.55 8.68 18.18
C PRO A 6 -42.40 9.53 18.73
N ALA A 7 -42.57 10.01 19.96
CA ALA A 7 -41.55 10.74 20.70
C ALA A 7 -40.29 9.88 20.85
N GLN A 8 -39.14 10.42 20.43
CA GLN A 8 -37.83 9.85 20.75
C GLN A 8 -37.69 9.74 22.27
N ALA A 9 -37.25 8.58 22.73
CA ALA A 9 -36.93 8.36 24.13
C ALA A 9 -35.75 9.26 24.54
N PRO A 10 -35.74 9.82 25.77
CA PRO A 10 -34.61 10.61 26.24
C PRO A 10 -33.36 9.72 26.33
N ALA A 11 -32.28 10.16 25.70
CA ALA A 11 -30.96 9.56 25.86
C ALA A 11 -30.60 9.58 27.36
N ALA A 12 -30.33 8.41 27.93
CA ALA A 12 -29.95 8.31 29.34
C ALA A 12 -28.62 9.04 29.55
N SER A 13 -28.62 10.08 30.38
CA SER A 13 -27.41 10.80 30.77
C SER A 13 -26.51 9.85 31.56
N ARG A 14 -25.38 9.44 30.97
CA ARG A 14 -24.35 8.67 31.66
C ARG A 14 -23.81 9.50 32.83
N SER A 15 -23.68 8.88 34.00
CA SER A 15 -23.06 9.55 35.15
C SER A 15 -21.58 9.86 34.84
N ARG A 16 -21.06 11.01 35.29
CA ARG A 16 -19.65 11.43 35.07
C ARG A 16 -18.63 10.45 35.66
N ASP A 17 -19.09 9.51 36.48
CA ASP A 17 -18.28 8.49 37.15
C ASP A 17 -18.25 7.16 36.40
N GLU A 18 -19.11 6.96 35.40
CA GLU A 18 -19.13 5.74 34.59
C GLU A 18 -18.14 5.86 33.42
N PRO A 19 -17.11 5.01 33.36
CA PRO A 19 -16.15 5.09 32.27
C PRO A 19 -16.77 4.64 30.94
N PRO A 20 -16.30 5.17 29.80
CA PRO A 20 -16.65 4.65 28.49
C PRO A 20 -16.34 3.15 28.34
N ALA A 21 -17.12 2.44 27.52
CA ALA A 21 -16.98 1.00 27.30
C ALA A 21 -15.58 0.58 26.82
N TRP A 22 -14.96 1.39 25.95
CA TRP A 22 -13.59 1.17 25.47
C TRP A 22 -12.59 1.11 26.65
N PHE A 23 -12.71 2.04 27.61
CA PHE A 23 -11.80 2.10 28.75
C PHE A 23 -11.97 0.88 29.66
N ALA A 24 -13.22 0.46 29.90
CA ALA A 24 -13.50 -0.74 30.69
C ALA A 24 -12.88 -2.01 30.05
N ARG A 25 -12.94 -2.13 28.71
CA ARG A 25 -12.35 -3.26 27.98
C ARG A 25 -10.82 -3.26 28.07
N VAL A 26 -10.19 -2.14 27.77
CA VAL A 26 -8.71 -2.02 27.84
C VAL A 26 -8.22 -2.29 29.26
N VAL A 27 -8.89 -1.75 30.29
CA VAL A 27 -8.55 -2.02 31.69
C VAL A 27 -8.72 -3.50 32.05
N ALA A 28 -9.77 -4.17 31.56
CA ALA A 28 -9.95 -5.60 31.75
C ALA A 28 -8.80 -6.40 31.10
N HIS A 29 -8.36 -6.02 29.90
CA HIS A 29 -7.23 -6.64 29.21
C HIS A 29 -5.91 -6.47 29.99
N VAL A 30 -5.58 -5.24 30.41
CA VAL A 30 -4.41 -4.95 31.27
C VAL A 30 -4.44 -5.80 32.54
N THR A 31 -5.60 -5.89 33.18
CA THR A 31 -5.78 -6.66 34.42
C THR A 31 -5.56 -8.15 34.18
N GLN A 32 -6.06 -8.68 33.06
CA GLN A 32 -5.84 -10.07 32.67
C GLN A 32 -4.37 -10.37 32.41
N LEU A 33 -3.67 -9.56 31.61
CA LEU A 33 -2.25 -9.72 31.32
C LEU A 33 -1.41 -9.72 32.61
N THR A 34 -1.72 -8.80 33.52
CA THR A 34 -1.06 -8.71 34.82
C THR A 34 -1.33 -9.95 35.68
N ALA A 35 -2.56 -10.45 35.69
CA ALA A 35 -2.94 -11.67 36.42
C ALA A 35 -2.25 -12.93 35.87
N GLU A 36 -1.95 -12.95 34.57
CA GLU A 36 -1.18 -14.00 33.90
C GLU A 36 0.35 -13.87 34.12
N GLY A 37 0.80 -12.85 34.86
CA GLY A 37 2.21 -12.61 35.14
C GLY A 37 2.98 -12.07 33.93
N ARG A 38 2.27 -11.55 32.93
CA ARG A 38 2.86 -10.84 31.79
C ARG A 38 2.97 -9.37 32.14
N GLU A 39 4.00 -8.70 31.63
CA GLU A 39 4.04 -7.25 31.65
C GLU A 39 2.86 -6.75 30.80
N ALA A 40 2.01 -5.91 31.37
CA ALA A 40 0.85 -5.36 30.69
C ALA A 40 1.30 -4.25 29.73
N GLU A 41 1.97 -4.65 28.66
CA GLU A 41 2.28 -3.78 27.54
C GLU A 41 1.06 -3.76 26.62
N LEU A 42 0.33 -2.64 26.64
CA LEU A 42 -0.73 -2.41 25.66
C LEU A 42 -0.10 -2.13 24.30
N GLY A 43 -0.47 -2.95 23.33
CA GLY A 43 -0.11 -2.73 21.94
C GLY A 43 -0.98 -1.65 21.30
N PRO A 44 -0.51 -0.98 20.23
CA PRO A 44 -1.36 -0.09 19.43
C PRO A 44 -2.63 -0.77 18.92
N TRP A 45 -2.57 -2.07 18.64
CA TRP A 45 -3.68 -2.91 18.15
C TRP A 45 -4.79 -3.14 19.18
N ASP A 46 -4.52 -2.99 20.49
CA ASP A 46 -5.53 -3.19 21.54
C ASP A 46 -6.65 -2.14 21.49
N TYR A 47 -6.42 -1.06 20.75
CA TYR A 47 -7.39 0.00 20.53
C TYR A 47 -8.20 -0.19 19.23
N ASP A 48 -7.73 -1.01 18.28
CA ASP A 48 -8.26 -1.02 16.90
C ASP A 48 -9.73 -1.45 16.83
N GLU A 49 -10.17 -2.34 17.73
CA GLU A 49 -11.59 -2.73 17.87
C GLU A 49 -12.52 -1.56 18.28
N ASP A 50 -11.99 -0.53 18.95
CA ASP A 50 -12.75 0.66 19.36
C ASP A 50 -12.66 1.82 18.37
N LEU A 51 -11.85 1.69 17.32
CA LEU A 51 -11.57 2.78 16.38
C LEU A 51 -12.53 2.79 15.19
N SER A 52 -13.14 1.64 14.85
CA SER A 52 -14.16 1.54 13.78
C SER A 52 -15.42 2.36 14.06
N ASP A 53 -15.81 2.52 15.33
CA ASP A 53 -17.01 3.24 15.73
C ASP A 53 -16.87 4.77 15.62
N LEU A 54 -15.68 5.28 15.31
CA LEU A 54 -15.36 6.71 15.32
C LEU A 54 -15.21 7.34 13.94
N ALA A 55 -15.28 6.57 12.84
CA ALA A 55 -15.26 7.13 11.49
C ALA A 55 -16.54 7.94 11.18
N ASP A 56 -17.66 7.60 11.81
CA ASP A 56 -18.95 8.26 11.59
C ASP A 56 -19.25 9.42 12.57
N SER A 57 -18.48 9.56 13.65
CA SER A 57 -18.81 10.48 14.76
C SER A 57 -18.14 11.86 14.69
N ASP A 58 -17.19 12.07 13.77
CA ASP A 58 -16.48 13.36 13.62
C ASP A 58 -17.28 14.42 12.85
N SER A 59 -18.58 14.20 12.59
CA SER A 59 -19.45 15.21 11.97
C SER A 59 -20.37 15.98 12.93
N SER A 60 -20.48 15.63 14.23
CA SER A 60 -21.34 16.45 15.12
C SER A 60 -21.09 16.47 16.62
N ASP A 61 -20.12 15.79 17.22
CA ASP A 61 -19.99 15.82 18.69
C ASP A 61 -18.87 16.75 19.15
N SER A 62 -19.01 18.01 18.76
CA SER A 62 -18.69 19.10 19.67
C SER A 62 -19.73 19.05 20.78
N ASP A 63 -19.42 18.34 21.88
CA ASP A 63 -20.08 18.46 23.19
C ASP A 63 -19.85 19.87 23.77
N SER A 64 -20.30 20.89 23.03
CA SER A 64 -20.42 22.29 23.42
C SER A 64 -21.90 22.62 23.49
N ASP A 65 -22.58 22.05 24.48
CA ASP A 65 -23.85 22.56 24.94
C ASP A 65 -23.54 23.81 25.79
N ASP A 66 -23.52 24.99 25.17
CA ASP A 66 -24.45 26.07 25.52
C ASP A 66 -24.18 27.39 24.75
N SER A 67 -25.28 28.10 24.50
CA SER A 67 -25.39 29.54 24.21
C SER A 67 -25.09 30.05 22.79
N ALA A 68 -26.14 29.90 21.96
CA ALA A 68 -26.79 30.98 21.21
C ALA A 68 -26.03 32.31 21.04
N SER A 69 -25.67 32.63 19.80
CA SER A 69 -25.94 33.95 19.24
C SER A 69 -26.13 33.86 17.74
N GLN A 70 -27.38 34.10 17.30
CA GLN A 70 -27.70 34.55 15.96
C GLN A 70 -26.83 35.77 15.62
N ALA A 71 -26.14 35.72 14.49
CA ALA A 71 -25.86 36.91 13.71
C ALA A 71 -25.85 36.51 12.22
N ASN A 72 -26.84 37.03 11.51
CA ASN A 72 -26.98 36.94 10.07
C ASN A 72 -25.74 37.49 9.38
N SER A 73 -25.30 36.84 8.31
CA SER A 73 -24.56 37.54 7.25
C SER A 73 -24.90 36.92 5.90
N ASP A 74 -25.59 37.76 5.14
CA ASP A 74 -25.95 37.67 3.73
C ASP A 74 -24.84 37.14 2.84
N GLU A 75 -25.28 36.37 1.84
CA GLU A 75 -24.56 36.05 0.63
C GLU A 75 -24.38 37.31 -0.23
N GLU A 76 -23.16 37.64 -0.65
CA GLU A 76 -22.92 38.38 -1.90
C GLU A 76 -21.61 37.89 -2.54
N MET A 77 -21.70 37.61 -3.84
CA MET A 77 -20.64 37.20 -4.75
C MET A 77 -19.72 38.38 -5.09
N SER A 78 -18.43 38.16 -5.37
CA SER A 78 -17.71 38.73 -6.54
C SER A 78 -16.17 38.57 -6.48
N ASP A 79 -15.64 37.83 -7.47
CA ASP A 79 -14.49 38.10 -8.36
C ASP A 79 -13.27 38.95 -7.93
N GLY A 80 -12.08 38.35 -8.07
CA GLY A 80 -10.91 38.94 -8.76
C GLY A 80 -9.93 39.84 -7.98
N GLY A 81 -8.66 39.38 -7.84
CA GLY A 81 -7.48 40.27 -7.77
C GLY A 81 -6.43 39.99 -6.68
N ASN A 82 -5.26 39.52 -7.11
CA ASN A 82 -3.96 39.47 -6.39
C ASN A 82 -3.34 40.90 -6.25
N PRO A 83 -2.18 41.20 -5.58
CA PRO A 83 -1.37 40.53 -4.54
C PRO A 83 -0.85 41.42 -3.35
N SER A 84 -0.34 40.77 -2.30
CA SER A 84 0.80 41.16 -1.41
C SER A 84 0.69 42.42 -0.49
N PRO A 85 1.68 42.68 0.40
CA PRO A 85 1.95 42.01 1.68
C PRO A 85 1.97 43.06 2.84
N THR A 86 1.98 42.66 4.12
CA THR A 86 2.77 43.27 5.22
C THR A 86 2.25 42.90 6.61
N SER A 87 3.22 42.74 7.51
CA SER A 87 3.16 43.00 8.95
C SER A 87 2.46 41.98 9.85
N ALA A 88 3.28 41.04 10.32
CA ALA A 88 3.59 40.84 11.73
C ALA A 88 2.54 41.30 12.74
N SER A 89 1.91 40.34 13.41
CA SER A 89 1.68 40.45 14.84
C SER A 89 1.80 39.05 15.43
N GLY A 90 2.83 38.87 16.25
CA GLY A 90 2.93 37.70 17.11
C GLY A 90 1.68 37.60 17.95
N SER A 91 1.08 36.43 17.93
CA SER A 91 0.14 35.99 18.94
C SER A 91 0.61 34.61 19.34
N ASP A 92 1.63 34.61 20.21
CA ASP A 92 1.82 33.54 21.19
C ASP A 92 0.52 33.45 21.99
N SER A 93 -0.44 32.71 21.45
CA SER A 93 -1.60 32.25 22.20
C SER A 93 -1.30 30.82 22.57
N ASP A 94 -0.43 30.67 23.57
CA ASP A 94 -0.48 29.56 24.52
C ASP A 94 -1.87 29.59 25.17
N SER A 95 -2.86 29.13 24.41
CA SER A 95 -4.13 28.75 24.96
C SER A 95 -3.89 27.38 25.57
N ASP A 96 -3.37 27.38 26.79
CA ASP A 96 -3.61 26.34 27.79
C ASP A 96 -5.14 26.25 27.96
N SER A 97 -5.80 25.64 26.97
CA SER A 97 -7.15 25.15 27.11
C SER A 97 -7.04 24.03 28.12
N GLU A 98 -7.23 24.38 29.40
CA GLU A 98 -7.48 23.44 30.49
C GLU A 98 -8.67 22.57 30.06
N SER A 99 -8.36 21.48 29.34
CA SER A 99 -9.32 20.50 28.87
C SER A 99 -10.05 19.99 30.10
N VAL A 100 -11.29 20.47 30.27
CA VAL A 100 -12.11 20.17 31.43
C VAL A 100 -12.19 18.66 31.56
N LYS A 101 -11.56 18.11 32.59
CA LYS A 101 -11.51 16.67 32.83
C LYS A 101 -12.95 16.17 33.02
N SER A 102 -13.52 15.58 31.96
CA SER A 102 -14.86 15.02 31.92
C SER A 102 -15.07 13.80 32.83
N TYR A 103 -14.00 13.05 33.15
CA TYR A 103 -14.00 11.88 34.01
C TYR A 103 -13.20 12.14 35.29
N THR A 104 -13.88 12.02 36.43
CA THR A 104 -13.31 12.30 37.77
C THR A 104 -13.20 11.04 38.64
N GLY A 105 -13.35 9.85 38.04
CA GLY A 105 -13.28 8.59 38.78
C GLY A 105 -11.89 8.28 39.36
N ALA A 106 -11.81 7.24 40.19
CA ALA A 106 -10.57 6.84 40.87
C ALA A 106 -9.41 6.52 39.89
N ASN A 107 -9.74 6.12 38.67
CA ASN A 107 -8.77 5.80 37.63
C ASN A 107 -8.63 6.93 36.59
N ALA A 108 -8.94 8.18 36.95
CA ALA A 108 -8.96 9.29 36.01
C ALA A 108 -7.61 9.52 35.30
N GLU A 109 -6.49 9.41 36.02
CA GLU A 109 -5.17 9.55 35.41
C GLU A 109 -4.91 8.47 34.35
N LEU A 110 -5.18 7.20 34.69
CA LEU A 110 -5.07 6.08 33.76
C LEU A 110 -6.00 6.27 32.54
N TYR A 111 -7.23 6.74 32.77
CA TYR A 111 -8.17 7.06 31.71
C TYR A 111 -7.61 8.07 30.70
N TYR A 112 -7.03 9.18 31.17
CA TYR A 112 -6.47 10.19 30.27
C TYR A 112 -5.22 9.70 29.54
N THR A 113 -4.38 8.88 30.17
CA THR A 113 -3.24 8.25 29.49
C THR A 113 -3.71 7.32 28.36
N LEU A 114 -4.65 6.41 28.65
CA LEU A 114 -5.18 5.48 27.63
C LEU A 114 -5.99 6.21 26.56
N LYS A 115 -6.68 7.31 26.92
CA LYS A 115 -7.41 8.15 25.96
C LYS A 115 -6.44 8.80 24.98
N SER A 116 -5.33 9.37 25.45
CA SER A 116 -4.30 9.95 24.59
C SER A 116 -3.71 8.91 23.65
N ALA A 117 -3.36 7.72 24.16
CA ALA A 117 -2.81 6.64 23.34
C ALA A 117 -3.81 6.17 22.25
N ARG A 118 -5.09 6.08 22.60
CA ARG A 118 -6.17 5.77 21.64
C ARG A 118 -6.29 6.84 20.55
N GLU A 119 -6.23 8.13 20.92
CA GLU A 119 -6.27 9.25 19.97
C GLU A 119 -5.02 9.29 19.07
N ASP A 120 -3.84 8.96 19.60
CA ASP A 120 -2.60 8.79 18.81
C ASP A 120 -2.71 7.64 17.80
N ARG A 121 -3.27 6.49 18.22
CA ARG A 121 -3.50 5.36 17.32
C ARG A 121 -4.52 5.71 16.24
N LYS A 122 -5.62 6.40 16.58
CA LYS A 122 -6.62 6.89 15.60
C LYS A 122 -5.95 7.73 14.51
N ARG A 123 -5.14 8.72 14.91
CA ARG A 123 -4.40 9.57 13.95
C ARG A 123 -3.41 8.79 13.09
N THR A 124 -2.84 7.72 13.63
CA THR A 124 -1.89 6.87 12.90
C THR A 124 -2.60 5.99 11.88
N LEU A 125 -3.70 5.34 12.25
CA LEU A 125 -4.53 4.58 11.32
C LEU A 125 -5.05 5.44 10.17
N LEU A 126 -5.49 6.67 10.45
CA LEU A 126 -5.95 7.60 9.41
C LEU A 126 -4.82 7.91 8.42
N ARG A 127 -3.60 8.17 8.90
CA ARG A 127 -2.43 8.39 8.03
C ARG A 127 -2.07 7.13 7.22
N GLU A 128 -2.15 5.95 7.84
CA GLU A 128 -1.91 4.67 7.16
C GLU A 128 -2.94 4.42 6.05
N GLU A 129 -4.21 4.70 6.29
CA GLU A 129 -5.29 4.61 5.31
C GLU A 129 -5.11 5.62 4.17
N GLU A 130 -4.84 6.89 4.49
CA GLU A 130 -4.54 7.93 3.50
C GLU A 130 -3.32 7.56 2.65
N ALA A 131 -2.25 7.05 3.26
CA ALA A 131 -1.06 6.61 2.55
C ALA A 131 -1.32 5.37 1.69
N LYS A 132 -2.11 4.41 2.17
CA LYS A 132 -2.52 3.23 1.40
C LYS A 132 -3.35 3.64 0.18
N GLN A 133 -4.29 4.57 0.37
CA GLN A 133 -5.12 5.10 -0.71
C GLN A 133 -4.26 5.86 -1.74
N ALA A 134 -3.33 6.72 -1.29
CA ALA A 134 -2.43 7.43 -2.17
C ALA A 134 -1.53 6.47 -2.98
N PHE A 135 -1.04 5.39 -2.35
CA PHE A 135 -0.24 4.37 -3.03
C PHE A 135 -1.08 3.55 -4.02
N TYR A 136 -2.35 3.25 -3.69
CA TYR A 136 -3.30 2.63 -4.60
C TYR A 136 -3.53 3.52 -5.84
N ASP A 137 -3.82 4.80 -5.65
CA ASP A 137 -4.03 5.75 -6.76
C ASP A 137 -2.77 5.89 -7.63
N HIS A 138 -1.59 5.91 -7.00
CA HIS A 138 -0.32 5.89 -7.72
C HIS A 138 -0.16 4.61 -8.56
N SER A 139 -0.49 3.45 -8.00
CA SER A 139 -0.42 2.16 -8.71
C SER A 139 -1.36 2.13 -9.92
N VAL A 140 -2.60 2.64 -9.77
CA VAL A 140 -3.56 2.78 -10.87
C VAL A 140 -2.99 3.69 -11.97
N ALA A 141 -2.39 4.83 -11.62
CA ALA A 141 -1.78 5.72 -12.59
C ALA A 141 -0.63 5.05 -13.38
N ARG A 142 0.18 4.21 -12.72
CA ARG A 142 1.25 3.44 -13.40
C ARG A 142 0.71 2.33 -14.29
N GLU A 143 -0.38 1.68 -13.88
CA GLU A 143 -1.10 0.72 -14.73
C GLU A 143 -1.61 1.37 -16.01
N GLU A 144 -2.23 2.55 -15.90
CA GLU A 144 -2.71 3.31 -17.05
C GLU A 144 -1.57 3.73 -18.00
N GLU A 145 -0.43 4.15 -17.45
CA GLU A 145 0.79 4.48 -18.20
C GLU A 145 1.29 3.29 -19.04
N VAL A 146 1.48 2.13 -18.40
CA VAL A 146 1.95 0.92 -19.10
C VAL A 146 0.90 0.42 -20.09
N GLN A 147 -0.39 0.49 -19.74
CA GLN A 147 -1.47 0.10 -20.66
C GLN A 147 -1.54 1.02 -21.89
N ALA A 148 -1.27 2.32 -21.73
CA ALA A 148 -1.14 3.25 -22.86
C ALA A 148 0.05 2.89 -23.75
N ALA A 149 1.20 2.53 -23.16
CA ALA A 149 2.36 2.04 -23.91
C ALA A 149 2.06 0.73 -24.65
N CYS A 150 1.33 -0.20 -24.02
CA CYS A 150 0.85 -1.43 -24.66
C CYS A 150 0.00 -1.15 -25.90
N ARG A 151 -0.99 -0.26 -25.79
CA ARG A 151 -1.85 0.14 -26.92
C ARG A 151 -1.02 0.75 -28.04
N ALA A 152 -0.11 1.67 -27.71
CA ALA A 152 0.78 2.29 -28.68
C ALA A 152 1.70 1.27 -29.38
N ALA A 153 2.20 0.26 -28.67
CA ALA A 153 3.04 -0.80 -29.23
C ALA A 153 2.29 -1.72 -30.20
N VAL A 154 0.99 -1.95 -29.95
CA VAL A 154 0.11 -2.69 -30.88
C VAL A 154 -0.13 -1.86 -32.15
N ASP A 155 -0.37 -0.56 -32.01
CA ASP A 155 -0.68 0.34 -33.12
C ASP A 155 0.54 0.63 -34.03
N SER A 156 1.76 0.60 -33.48
CA SER A 156 3.00 1.04 -34.16
C SER A 156 3.72 -0.04 -34.99
N GLN A 157 3.11 -1.22 -35.19
CA GLN A 157 3.78 -2.48 -35.58
C GLN A 157 4.79 -2.90 -34.52
N ALA A 158 4.67 -4.15 -34.06
CA ALA A 158 5.37 -4.71 -32.91
C ALA A 158 6.87 -4.33 -32.85
N PRO A 159 7.41 -4.07 -31.65
CA PRO A 159 8.82 -3.72 -31.47
C PRO A 159 9.73 -4.70 -32.20
N THR A 160 10.72 -4.17 -32.93
CA THR A 160 11.65 -5.02 -33.66
C THR A 160 12.54 -5.77 -32.67
N PRO A 161 12.89 -7.04 -32.91
CA PRO A 161 13.75 -7.83 -32.03
C PRO A 161 15.10 -7.16 -31.71
N GLU A 162 15.55 -6.27 -32.58
CA GLU A 162 16.77 -5.47 -32.43
C GLU A 162 16.68 -4.48 -31.25
N GLN A 163 15.48 -4.01 -30.89
CA GLN A 163 15.26 -3.15 -29.72
C GLN A 163 15.49 -3.90 -28.39
N PHE A 164 15.26 -5.21 -28.36
CA PHE A 164 15.50 -6.07 -27.18
C PHE A 164 16.85 -6.81 -27.25
N ALA A 165 17.41 -6.99 -28.44
CA ALA A 165 18.69 -7.67 -28.64
C ALA A 165 19.91 -6.77 -28.36
N GLY A 166 19.75 -5.44 -28.41
CA GLY A 166 20.84 -4.47 -28.22
C GLY A 166 21.13 -4.11 -26.77
N THR A 167 20.13 -4.18 -25.89
CA THR A 167 20.24 -3.87 -24.47
C THR A 167 19.99 -5.18 -23.71
N GLY A 168 20.98 -5.76 -23.05
CA GLY A 168 20.76 -7.02 -22.31
C GLY A 168 19.69 -6.84 -21.22
N LEU A 169 18.81 -7.84 -21.01
CA LEU A 169 17.82 -7.83 -19.93
C LEU A 169 18.51 -7.92 -18.55
N ALA A 170 19.67 -8.56 -18.48
CA ALA A 170 20.47 -8.65 -17.28
C ALA A 170 20.95 -7.28 -16.79
N GLY A 171 20.98 -7.11 -15.47
CA GLY A 171 21.31 -5.86 -14.79
C GLY A 171 20.16 -4.86 -14.74
N ARG A 172 18.94 -5.25 -15.12
CA ARG A 172 17.77 -4.37 -15.07
C ARG A 172 16.90 -4.65 -13.88
N THR A 173 16.30 -3.58 -13.40
CA THR A 173 15.32 -3.60 -12.33
C THR A 173 14.08 -2.87 -12.82
N TYR A 174 12.90 -3.45 -12.56
CA TYR A 174 11.61 -2.86 -12.87
C TYR A 174 10.83 -2.70 -11.57
N ASP A 175 10.38 -1.49 -11.28
CA ASP A 175 9.41 -1.24 -10.22
C ASP A 175 8.06 -1.74 -10.70
N ILE A 176 7.39 -2.57 -9.90
CA ILE A 176 6.14 -3.21 -10.30
C ILE A 176 4.95 -2.73 -9.48
N TYR A 177 3.80 -2.64 -10.14
CA TYR A 177 2.57 -2.09 -9.59
C TYR A 177 1.40 -3.00 -9.91
N CYS A 178 0.55 -3.25 -8.93
CA CYS A 178 -0.72 -3.94 -9.10
C CYS A 178 -1.74 -3.38 -8.08
N SER A 179 -2.75 -2.68 -8.57
CA SER A 179 -3.82 -2.05 -7.79
C SER A 179 -4.68 -3.09 -7.07
N ASP A 180 -5.05 -4.18 -7.77
CA ASP A 180 -5.76 -5.33 -7.20
C ASP A 180 -4.98 -5.96 -6.04
N TYR A 181 -3.66 -6.12 -6.20
CA TYR A 181 -2.79 -6.67 -5.16
C TYR A 181 -2.71 -5.72 -3.95
N THR A 182 -2.47 -4.44 -4.20
CA THR A 182 -2.35 -3.39 -3.19
C THR A 182 -3.61 -3.29 -2.32
N TYR A 183 -4.79 -3.37 -2.94
CA TYR A 183 -6.06 -3.32 -2.24
C TYR A 183 -6.21 -4.51 -1.29
N LEU A 184 -5.80 -5.69 -1.75
CA LEU A 184 -5.98 -6.97 -1.06
C LEU A 184 -4.86 -7.33 -0.08
N ASP A 185 -3.79 -6.55 0.01
CA ASP A 185 -2.69 -6.79 0.94
C ASP A 185 -3.08 -6.32 2.37
N PRO A 186 -3.30 -7.26 3.32
CA PRO A 186 -3.59 -6.92 4.70
C PRO A 186 -2.33 -6.50 5.48
N THR A 187 -1.15 -6.83 4.94
CA THR A 187 0.16 -6.50 5.51
C THR A 187 0.73 -5.20 4.94
N TRP A 188 -0.08 -4.46 4.17
CA TRP A 188 0.37 -3.22 3.56
C TRP A 188 0.97 -2.29 4.60
N SER A 189 2.21 -1.89 4.35
CA SER A 189 2.90 -0.85 5.10
C SER A 189 3.57 0.11 4.13
N GLU A 190 3.64 1.38 4.51
CA GLU A 190 4.30 2.41 3.70
C GLU A 190 5.77 2.02 3.41
N ALA A 191 6.45 1.41 4.38
CA ALA A 191 7.85 1.01 4.25
C ALA A 191 8.08 -0.16 3.28
N GLU A 192 7.13 -1.08 3.14
CA GLU A 192 7.26 -2.27 2.28
C GLU A 192 6.70 -2.06 0.88
N SER A 193 5.67 -1.23 0.73
CA SER A 193 5.03 -0.94 -0.56
C SER A 193 5.98 -0.33 -1.60
N THR A 194 7.02 0.39 -1.16
CA THR A 194 8.06 0.97 -2.03
C THR A 194 9.08 -0.04 -2.57
N ARG A 195 8.97 -1.33 -2.21
CA ARG A 195 9.96 -2.35 -2.52
C ARG A 195 9.53 -3.37 -3.57
N GLN A 196 8.35 -3.21 -4.18
CA GLN A 196 7.90 -4.17 -5.19
C GLN A 196 8.69 -3.99 -6.48
N HIS A 197 9.52 -4.98 -6.83
CA HIS A 197 10.35 -4.89 -8.03
C HIS A 197 10.73 -6.27 -8.59
N ILE A 198 11.19 -6.26 -9.84
CA ILE A 198 11.76 -7.43 -10.51
C ILE A 198 13.19 -7.09 -10.90
N GLU A 199 14.12 -7.94 -10.52
CA GLU A 199 15.52 -7.87 -10.94
C GLU A 199 15.82 -8.96 -11.95
N PHE A 200 16.56 -8.62 -12.99
CA PHE A 200 17.09 -9.55 -13.96
C PHE A 200 18.61 -9.57 -13.88
N TYR A 201 19.21 -10.76 -13.85
CA TYR A 201 20.66 -10.95 -13.72
C TYR A 201 21.13 -12.14 -14.54
N THR A 202 22.41 -12.16 -14.92
CA THR A 202 23.05 -13.34 -15.49
C THR A 202 23.51 -14.27 -14.37
N ARG A 203 23.54 -15.58 -14.64
CA ARG A 203 23.94 -16.58 -13.64
C ARG A 203 25.39 -16.42 -13.15
N ASP A 204 26.26 -15.90 -14.01
CA ASP A 204 27.67 -15.63 -13.69
C ASP A 204 27.87 -14.53 -12.63
N ALA A 205 26.85 -13.72 -12.33
CA ALA A 205 26.96 -12.66 -11.33
C ALA A 205 27.07 -13.19 -9.89
N TRP A 206 26.71 -14.45 -9.64
CA TRP A 206 26.65 -15.04 -8.30
C TRP A 206 27.37 -16.38 -8.20
N ASP A 207 27.33 -17.20 -9.25
CA ASP A 207 27.97 -18.51 -9.30
C ASP A 207 29.23 -18.47 -10.18
N ASP A 208 30.39 -18.42 -9.55
CA ASP A 208 31.71 -18.65 -10.19
C ASP A 208 31.92 -20.16 -10.49
N ASP A 209 30.85 -20.85 -10.89
CA ASP A 209 30.87 -22.27 -11.20
C ASP A 209 31.50 -22.47 -12.58
N ALA A 210 32.80 -22.82 -12.55
CA ALA A 210 33.59 -23.12 -13.74
C ALA A 210 33.05 -24.31 -14.56
N SER A 211 32.07 -25.08 -14.05
CA SER A 211 31.43 -26.18 -14.77
C SER A 211 30.36 -25.73 -15.77
N LEU A 212 29.87 -24.48 -15.67
CA LEU A 212 28.86 -23.96 -16.59
C LEU A 212 29.44 -23.60 -17.96
N SER A 213 28.71 -23.96 -19.01
CA SER A 213 29.05 -23.53 -20.37
C SER A 213 28.85 -22.02 -20.55
N GLU A 214 29.56 -21.41 -21.50
CA GLU A 214 29.38 -19.99 -21.84
C GLU A 214 27.95 -19.63 -22.27
N ALA A 215 27.20 -20.60 -22.81
CA ALA A 215 25.78 -20.40 -23.13
C ALA A 215 24.93 -20.29 -21.85
N GLN A 216 25.19 -21.14 -20.86
CA GLN A 216 24.49 -21.14 -19.56
C GLN A 216 24.83 -19.91 -18.72
N LYS A 217 26.06 -19.41 -18.79
CA LYS A 217 26.46 -18.16 -18.12
C LYS A 217 25.69 -16.94 -18.64
N ARG A 218 25.30 -16.98 -19.92
CA ARG A 218 24.52 -15.93 -20.59
C ARG A 218 23.01 -16.07 -20.39
N GLU A 219 22.54 -17.11 -19.72
CA GLU A 219 21.13 -17.25 -19.37
C GLU A 219 20.74 -16.13 -18.40
N VAL A 220 19.63 -15.46 -18.71
CA VAL A 220 19.06 -14.43 -17.85
C VAL A 220 18.13 -15.10 -16.87
N HIS A 221 18.40 -14.90 -15.59
CA HIS A 221 17.54 -15.25 -14.47
C HIS A 221 16.94 -13.97 -13.90
N GLY A 222 16.05 -14.12 -12.93
CA GLY A 222 15.59 -12.97 -12.17
C GLY A 222 14.99 -13.32 -10.84
N HIS A 223 14.60 -12.28 -10.12
CA HIS A 223 13.97 -12.35 -8.81
C HIS A 223 12.77 -11.38 -8.80
N ILE A 224 11.59 -11.87 -8.45
CA ILE A 224 10.43 -11.02 -8.14
C ILE A 224 10.38 -10.82 -6.63
N PHE A 225 10.31 -9.57 -6.20
CA PHE A 225 10.07 -9.17 -4.82
C PHE A 225 8.69 -8.50 -4.73
N LEU A 226 7.73 -9.16 -4.07
CA LEU A 226 6.38 -8.61 -3.82
C LEU A 226 6.23 -8.13 -2.38
N SER A 227 6.83 -8.83 -1.43
CA SER A 227 6.88 -8.43 -0.02
C SER A 227 8.13 -9.02 0.64
N ALA A 228 8.37 -8.71 1.92
CA ALA A 228 9.47 -9.32 2.69
C ALA A 228 9.35 -10.85 2.81
N GLU A 229 8.15 -11.40 2.67
CA GLU A 229 7.86 -12.84 2.75
C GLU A 229 7.69 -13.50 1.37
N ILE A 230 7.51 -12.69 0.33
CA ILE A 230 7.21 -13.16 -1.02
C ILE A 230 8.29 -12.65 -1.96
N ASP A 231 9.38 -13.40 -1.97
CA ASP A 231 10.48 -13.26 -2.92
C ASP A 231 10.68 -14.61 -3.66
N CYS A 232 10.76 -14.56 -4.98
CA CYS A 232 10.88 -15.77 -5.80
C CYS A 232 11.85 -15.60 -6.96
N ALA A 233 12.92 -16.40 -6.93
CA ALA A 233 13.81 -16.55 -8.06
C ALA A 233 13.10 -17.32 -9.19
N PHE A 234 13.41 -16.93 -10.43
CA PHE A 234 12.90 -17.55 -11.64
C PHE A 234 13.99 -17.64 -12.70
N GLY A 235 13.78 -18.52 -13.67
CA GLY A 235 14.60 -18.59 -14.87
C GLY A 235 14.99 -20.02 -15.24
N PRO A 236 15.66 -20.18 -16.39
CA PRO A 236 16.08 -19.11 -17.31
C PRO A 236 14.91 -18.47 -18.06
N VAL A 237 14.96 -17.15 -18.25
CA VAL A 237 13.99 -16.40 -19.06
C VAL A 237 14.38 -16.57 -20.52
N PRO A 238 13.55 -17.19 -21.36
CA PRO A 238 13.85 -17.22 -22.78
C PRO A 238 13.75 -15.78 -23.30
N LEU A 239 14.81 -15.31 -23.94
CA LEU A 239 14.82 -14.00 -24.59
C LEU A 239 13.60 -13.90 -25.52
N PRO A 240 12.90 -12.76 -25.58
CA PRO A 240 11.72 -12.60 -26.42
C PRO A 240 12.05 -13.03 -27.86
N ILE A 241 11.60 -14.21 -28.26
CA ILE A 241 11.81 -14.69 -29.63
C ILE A 241 10.83 -13.90 -30.50
N PRO A 242 11.27 -13.31 -31.63
CA PRO A 242 10.39 -12.61 -32.55
C PRO A 242 9.13 -13.44 -32.82
N ALA A 243 7.95 -12.85 -32.63
CA ALA A 243 6.68 -13.42 -33.04
C ALA A 243 6.57 -13.44 -34.58
N ARG A 244 7.49 -14.12 -35.27
CA ARG A 244 7.47 -14.27 -36.73
C ARG A 244 6.35 -15.21 -37.23
N SER A 245 5.61 -15.85 -36.31
CA SER A 245 4.63 -16.88 -36.68
C SER A 245 3.38 -16.94 -35.79
N ALA A 246 3.10 -15.93 -34.97
CA ALA A 246 1.78 -15.79 -34.37
C ALA A 246 0.87 -15.13 -35.41
N VAL A 247 0.09 -15.93 -36.13
CA VAL A 247 -1.03 -15.47 -36.97
C VAL A 247 -1.99 -14.70 -36.04
N GLY A 248 -1.79 -13.38 -35.91
CA GLY A 248 -2.51 -12.56 -34.93
C GLY A 248 -1.76 -11.34 -34.38
N GLY A 249 -0.49 -11.11 -34.69
CA GLY A 249 0.17 -9.80 -34.47
C GLY A 249 0.29 -9.31 -33.02
N GLY A 250 0.27 -10.21 -32.03
CA GLY A 250 0.44 -9.88 -30.61
C GLY A 250 1.75 -10.40 -30.02
N ILE A 251 2.24 -9.74 -28.97
CA ILE A 251 3.36 -10.21 -28.13
C ILE A 251 2.82 -11.36 -27.25
N ALA A 252 3.42 -12.54 -27.32
CA ALA A 252 2.98 -13.70 -26.55
C ALA A 252 3.64 -13.70 -25.16
N PRO A 253 2.89 -13.97 -24.09
CA PRO A 253 3.47 -14.12 -22.75
C PRO A 253 4.46 -15.27 -22.71
N VAL A 254 5.57 -15.07 -22.02
CA VAL A 254 6.63 -16.05 -21.81
C VAL A 254 6.45 -16.69 -20.43
N ALA A 255 6.17 -17.99 -20.40
CA ALA A 255 6.12 -18.76 -19.16
C ALA A 255 7.55 -19.03 -18.65
N VAL A 256 7.84 -18.68 -17.41
CA VAL A 256 9.14 -18.90 -16.76
C VAL A 256 8.93 -19.67 -15.45
N PRO A 257 9.63 -20.81 -15.27
CA PRO A 257 9.52 -21.59 -14.05
C PRO A 257 10.19 -20.87 -12.88
N SER A 258 9.55 -20.93 -11.71
CA SER A 258 10.19 -20.59 -10.43
C SER A 258 11.30 -21.59 -10.08
N SER A 259 12.42 -21.06 -9.58
CA SER A 259 13.56 -21.83 -9.09
C SER A 259 13.62 -21.75 -7.56
N ARG A 260 12.65 -22.33 -6.86
CA ARG A 260 12.70 -22.39 -5.40
C ARG A 260 13.78 -23.39 -4.96
N GLY A 261 14.82 -22.90 -4.28
CA GLY A 261 16.05 -23.64 -4.00
C GLY A 261 15.86 -24.96 -3.25
N GLY A 262 16.63 -25.98 -3.66
CA GLY A 262 17.07 -27.14 -2.86
C GLY A 262 16.04 -28.17 -2.39
N GLY A 263 14.74 -27.86 -2.43
CA GLY A 263 13.67 -28.82 -2.12
C GLY A 263 13.28 -29.64 -3.34
N ALA A 264 12.87 -30.89 -3.14
CA ALA A 264 12.26 -31.70 -4.20
C ALA A 264 11.20 -30.86 -4.94
N PRO A 265 11.17 -30.89 -6.29
CA PRO A 265 10.25 -30.08 -7.07
C PRO A 265 8.84 -30.39 -6.58
N THR A 266 8.22 -29.46 -5.87
CA THR A 266 6.78 -29.52 -5.65
C THR A 266 6.16 -29.51 -7.04
N GLU A 267 5.36 -30.53 -7.36
CA GLU A 267 4.81 -30.82 -8.70
C GLU A 267 4.06 -29.67 -9.39
N LYS A 268 3.89 -28.53 -8.72
CA LYS A 268 3.45 -27.27 -9.33
C LYS A 268 4.56 -26.24 -9.18
N GLY A 269 5.43 -26.18 -10.19
CA GLY A 269 6.24 -24.98 -10.39
C GLY A 269 5.31 -23.79 -10.58
N VAL A 270 5.70 -22.63 -10.03
CA VAL A 270 5.02 -21.38 -10.31
C VAL A 270 5.45 -20.94 -11.71
N ASP A 271 4.48 -20.76 -12.60
CA ASP A 271 4.73 -20.25 -13.95
C ASP A 271 4.45 -18.75 -13.96
N TYR A 272 5.51 -17.93 -13.99
CA TYR A 272 5.37 -16.50 -14.23
C TYR A 272 5.18 -16.25 -15.72
N ARG A 273 4.24 -15.40 -16.11
CA ARG A 273 4.06 -15.03 -17.52
C ARG A 273 4.51 -13.60 -17.77
N PHE A 274 5.62 -13.43 -18.48
CA PHE A 274 6.15 -12.12 -18.82
C PHE A 274 5.69 -11.65 -20.19
N LEU A 275 5.26 -10.39 -20.27
CA LEU A 275 4.96 -9.67 -21.50
C LEU A 275 5.85 -8.43 -21.57
N PHE A 276 6.92 -8.48 -22.37
CA PHE A 276 7.79 -7.34 -22.56
C PHE A 276 7.19 -6.39 -23.60
N VAL A 277 6.81 -5.19 -23.18
CA VAL A 277 6.15 -4.19 -24.02
C VAL A 277 7.20 -3.34 -24.73
N SER A 278 8.24 -2.94 -23.98
CA SER A 278 9.40 -2.21 -24.47
C SER A 278 10.61 -2.47 -23.57
N ASP A 279 11.72 -1.76 -23.81
CA ASP A 279 12.87 -1.74 -22.91
C ASP A 279 12.50 -1.21 -21.51
N GLU A 280 11.51 -0.31 -21.47
CA GLU A 280 11.10 0.45 -20.29
C GLU A 280 9.89 -0.17 -19.58
N TYR A 281 9.09 -0.98 -20.28
CA TYR A 281 7.83 -1.50 -19.76
C TYR A 281 7.69 -3.01 -19.92
N LEU A 282 7.17 -3.65 -18.87
CA LEU A 282 6.76 -5.05 -18.90
C LEU A 282 5.42 -5.25 -18.18
N CYS A 283 4.80 -6.40 -18.41
CA CYS A 283 3.78 -6.93 -17.52
C CYS A 283 4.21 -8.33 -17.06
N VAL A 284 3.90 -8.69 -15.83
CA VAL A 284 4.05 -10.05 -15.32
C VAL A 284 2.74 -10.52 -14.71
N GLU A 285 2.28 -11.69 -15.13
CA GLU A 285 1.17 -12.38 -14.50
C GLU A 285 1.72 -13.34 -13.44
N VAL A 286 1.20 -13.23 -12.22
CA VAL A 286 1.56 -14.05 -11.07
C VAL A 286 0.30 -14.73 -10.55
N ASP A 287 0.33 -16.06 -10.41
CA ASP A 287 -0.79 -16.80 -9.85
C ASP A 287 -1.08 -16.38 -8.40
N ARG A 288 -2.37 -16.37 -8.02
CA ARG A 288 -2.82 -15.97 -6.67
C ARG A 288 -2.08 -16.69 -5.54
N ALA A 289 -1.81 -17.97 -5.71
CA ALA A 289 -1.13 -18.80 -4.71
C ALA A 289 0.35 -18.43 -4.50
N SER A 290 0.93 -17.71 -5.45
CA SER A 290 2.34 -17.27 -5.42
C SER A 290 2.47 -15.80 -5.04
N ALA A 291 1.44 -15.00 -5.33
CA ALA A 291 1.40 -13.59 -4.97
C ALA A 291 1.01 -13.38 -3.49
N LEU A 292 0.27 -14.31 -2.87
CA LEU A 292 -0.23 -14.17 -1.51
C LEU A 292 0.37 -15.20 -0.56
N THR A 293 0.63 -14.78 0.68
CA THR A 293 1.01 -15.69 1.77
C THR A 293 -0.16 -16.58 2.15
N SER A 294 0.09 -17.62 2.96
CA SER A 294 -1.00 -18.48 3.47
C SER A 294 -2.01 -17.69 4.30
N GLU A 295 -1.55 -16.67 5.03
CA GLU A 295 -2.40 -15.76 5.80
C GLU A 295 -3.19 -14.82 4.89
N GLY A 296 -2.54 -14.24 3.87
CA GLY A 296 -3.22 -13.41 2.87
C GLY A 296 -4.30 -14.20 2.12
N LEU A 297 -4.03 -15.45 1.75
CA LEU A 297 -5.03 -16.34 1.15
C LEU A 297 -6.21 -16.64 2.08
N ALA A 298 -5.94 -16.84 3.37
CA ALA A 298 -7.00 -17.07 4.36
C ALA A 298 -7.87 -15.83 4.56
N TRP A 299 -7.26 -14.64 4.48
CA TRP A 299 -7.94 -13.36 4.64
C TRP A 299 -8.83 -13.01 3.43
N VAL A 300 -8.27 -13.04 2.21
CA VAL A 300 -9.03 -12.68 1.00
C VAL A 300 -9.97 -13.81 0.55
N GLY A 301 -9.61 -15.06 0.80
CA GLY A 301 -10.37 -16.23 0.38
C GLY A 301 -10.56 -16.31 -1.13
N GLU A 302 -11.75 -16.74 -1.57
CA GLU A 302 -12.08 -16.91 -2.99
C GLU A 302 -12.38 -15.59 -3.72
N SER A 303 -12.47 -14.46 -2.99
CA SER A 303 -12.77 -13.15 -3.58
C SER A 303 -11.59 -12.56 -4.37
N ALA A 304 -10.37 -13.01 -4.10
CA ALA A 304 -9.17 -12.61 -4.83
C ALA A 304 -9.19 -13.13 -6.28
N PRO A 305 -8.65 -12.35 -7.24
CA PRO A 305 -8.50 -12.80 -8.62
C PRO A 305 -7.62 -14.04 -8.70
N ARG A 306 -7.80 -14.87 -9.74
CA ARG A 306 -7.03 -16.12 -9.90
C ARG A 306 -5.55 -15.88 -10.14
N SER A 307 -5.22 -14.76 -10.75
CA SER A 307 -3.88 -14.26 -10.98
C SER A 307 -3.89 -12.74 -10.85
N PHE A 308 -2.74 -12.18 -10.51
CA PHE A 308 -2.48 -10.75 -10.45
C PHE A 308 -1.62 -10.39 -11.64
N VAL A 309 -1.96 -9.28 -12.30
CA VAL A 309 -1.15 -8.72 -13.39
C VAL A 309 -0.44 -7.50 -12.85
N PHE A 310 0.87 -7.62 -12.69
CA PHE A 310 1.72 -6.50 -12.32
C PHE A 310 2.23 -5.83 -13.57
N VAL A 311 2.16 -4.50 -13.61
CA VAL A 311 2.86 -3.69 -14.61
C VAL A 311 4.22 -3.29 -14.07
N GLY A 312 5.25 -3.30 -14.90
CA GLY A 312 6.61 -2.95 -14.53
C GLY A 312 7.12 -1.76 -15.32
N ILE A 313 7.74 -0.81 -14.62
CA ILE A 313 8.43 0.35 -15.20
C ILE A 313 9.90 0.24 -14.82
N ARG A 314 10.79 0.34 -15.81
CA ARG A 314 12.22 0.22 -15.59
C ARG A 314 12.72 1.33 -14.66
N ARG A 315 13.46 0.94 -13.64
CA ARG A 315 14.15 1.87 -12.75
C ARG A 315 15.34 2.46 -13.50
N VAL A 316 15.32 3.78 -13.69
CA VAL A 316 16.49 4.50 -14.23
C VAL A 316 17.51 4.60 -13.11
N ALA A 317 18.74 4.15 -13.35
CA ALA A 317 19.80 4.30 -12.37
C ALA A 317 20.01 5.80 -12.06
N GLU A 318 19.76 6.20 -10.81
CA GLU A 318 20.07 7.54 -10.30
C GLU A 318 21.61 7.69 -10.24
N GLY A 319 22.26 7.96 -11.37
CA GLY A 319 23.74 7.96 -11.38
C GLY A 319 24.40 8.11 -12.74
N GLY A 320 23.78 8.84 -13.67
CA GLY A 320 24.37 9.17 -14.96
C GLY A 320 24.08 10.59 -15.37
N GLU A 321 24.38 11.57 -14.51
CA GLU A 321 24.73 12.90 -15.04
C GLU A 321 25.84 12.66 -16.07
N ALA A 322 25.48 12.80 -17.34
CA ALA A 322 26.42 12.83 -18.42
C ALA A 322 27.45 13.89 -18.05
N ALA A 323 28.69 13.47 -17.86
CA ALA A 323 29.82 14.34 -18.02
C ALA A 323 29.85 14.78 -19.48
N GLU A 324 28.99 15.73 -19.85
CA GLU A 324 29.23 16.66 -20.96
C GLU A 324 30.35 17.61 -20.50
N GLY A 325 31.53 17.04 -20.34
CA GLY A 325 32.78 17.74 -20.11
C GLY A 325 33.54 17.78 -21.42
N GLU A 326 33.44 18.94 -22.07
CA GLU A 326 34.39 19.53 -23.01
C GLU A 326 35.63 18.69 -23.37
N HIS A 327 35.76 18.32 -24.65
CA HIS A 327 36.97 18.62 -25.43
C HIS A 327 36.76 18.48 -26.94
#